data_AF-A0A351G521-F1
#
_entry.id   AF-A0A351G521-F1
#
_cell.length_a   1.000
_cell.length_b   1.000
_cell.length_c   1.000
_cell.angle_alpha   90.00
_cell.angle_beta   90.00
_cell.angle_gamma   90.00
#
_symmetry.space_group_name_H-M   'P 1'
#
loop_
_entity.id
_entity.type
_entity.pdbx_description
1 polymer ?
#
loop_
_entity_poly.entity_id
_entity_poly.type
_entity_poly.pdbx_seq_one_letter_code
_entity_poly.pdbx_strand_id
1 'polypeptide(L)'
;MIPINLTLSGFLSYRDQVEIDFNTFNLACISGSNGSGKSSMLDAITWALFGQARTRDDAVINLQSETAEVSFVFAYESNRYRVVRAKTRDKTTLLEFHIQGADGTWKPLTERTMRGTESRIVEVLRLDYETFINASFFLQGKADQFTQQRPADRKRILSSILGLEIWETYRKAAFDQRRLVEVQITELDGRLQEINNELAEEDQRRTRLEDVQATMEATSAALTAQTSLLEEMRQKVALLKERRQQVENLANQAARTRQELASLAAKQDQRQQEKDAFADLMGRADEIERQFQAWQDAQAALTQWDETAQRFNEHEKRRHVPLTEIETARTRLETERDNLLRQANEIEAAKEKTAELGELLKTLEAETVQVQKALKERDDLDQKRQQVLQEQAKAKAENPLLKGEMDALKKRIEQLESVDGGLCPLCGQPLTPEDRARLIDELHVEGTKKGDQYRANLALLNAVTEQVEELTSAVAEFSGTEDRLRETTRMLDQTAAQVQAFQAEETRWLEEDRPKLEEIKLLISQDQYAADARKTLAEIDQELKEIGYDAASHDAAR
;
A
#
# COMPACT_ATOMS: atom_id res chain seq x y z
N MET A 1 135.96 70.42 -26.83
CA MET A 1 136.66 69.15 -26.56
C MET A 1 138.06 69.26 -27.15
N ILE A 2 139.11 69.03 -26.36
CA ILE A 2 140.51 69.16 -26.80
C ILE A 2 141.21 67.80 -26.68
N PRO A 3 141.70 67.18 -27.76
CA PRO A 3 142.45 65.92 -27.72
C PRO A 3 143.74 66.04 -26.89
N ILE A 4 144.06 65.04 -26.06
CA ILE A 4 145.29 64.98 -25.25
C ILE A 4 146.16 63.81 -25.70
N ASN A 5 145.62 62.59 -25.69
CA ASN A 5 146.37 61.39 -26.08
C ASN A 5 145.45 60.43 -26.84
N LEU A 6 145.97 59.78 -27.88
CA LEU A 6 145.30 58.69 -28.59
C LEU A 6 146.23 57.50 -28.66
N THR A 7 145.79 56.39 -28.08
CA THR A 7 146.45 55.10 -28.20
C THR A 7 145.55 54.19 -29.02
N LEU A 8 146.09 53.57 -30.06
CA LEU A 8 145.33 52.64 -30.89
C LEU A 8 146.17 51.41 -31.27
N SER A 9 145.55 50.23 -31.21
CA SER A 9 146.18 48.94 -31.49
C SER A 9 145.20 48.03 -32.22
N GLY A 10 145.67 47.28 -33.22
CA GLY A 10 144.84 46.38 -34.02
C GLY A 10 143.66 47.04 -34.74
N PHE A 11 143.67 48.36 -34.93
CA PHE A 11 142.57 49.15 -35.50
C PHE A 11 142.86 49.54 -36.97
N LEU A 12 142.02 49.05 -37.90
CA LEU A 12 142.14 49.30 -39.34
C LEU A 12 143.57 49.06 -39.86
N SER A 13 144.27 50.11 -40.31
CA SER A 13 145.62 50.03 -40.89
C SER A 13 146.73 49.88 -39.83
N TYR A 14 146.41 50.07 -38.55
CA TYR A 14 147.37 50.03 -37.45
C TYR A 14 147.34 48.68 -36.77
N ARG A 15 148.38 47.87 -37.02
CA ARG A 15 148.55 46.54 -36.41
C ARG A 15 149.14 46.64 -35.01
N ASP A 16 150.33 47.22 -34.91
CA ASP A 16 151.04 47.41 -33.64
C ASP A 16 150.48 48.62 -32.88
N GLN A 17 150.72 48.66 -31.56
CA GLN A 17 150.28 49.76 -30.71
C GLN A 17 150.98 51.06 -31.11
N VAL A 18 150.19 52.08 -31.43
CA VAL A 18 150.66 53.44 -31.72
C VAL A 18 150.06 54.39 -30.69
N GLU A 19 150.91 55.25 -30.14
CA GLU A 19 150.53 56.30 -29.21
C GLU A 19 150.85 57.68 -29.82
N ILE A 20 149.89 58.60 -29.71
CA ILE A 20 149.98 59.96 -30.24
C ILE A 20 149.62 60.93 -29.13
N ASP A 21 150.64 61.62 -28.63
CA ASP A 21 150.48 62.72 -27.68
C ASP A 21 150.22 64.04 -28.44
N PHE A 22 148.97 64.51 -28.37
CA PHE A 22 148.55 65.76 -29.01
C PHE A 22 149.08 67.00 -28.29
N ASN A 23 149.62 66.90 -27.07
CA ASN A 23 150.22 68.06 -26.39
C ASN A 23 151.55 68.48 -27.02
N THR A 24 152.14 67.64 -27.88
CA THR A 24 153.42 67.93 -28.54
C THR A 24 153.28 68.92 -29.71
N PHE A 25 152.06 69.19 -30.19
CA PHE A 25 151.82 70.10 -31.32
C PHE A 25 150.46 70.83 -31.21
N ASN A 26 150.39 72.06 -31.75
CA ASN A 26 149.13 72.79 -31.91
C ASN A 26 148.51 72.62 -33.30
N LEU A 27 149.36 72.33 -34.30
CA LEU A 27 148.98 72.08 -35.68
C LEU A 27 149.87 70.96 -36.23
N ALA A 28 149.26 69.91 -36.76
CA ALA A 28 149.96 68.81 -37.40
C ALA A 28 149.39 68.57 -38.79
N CYS A 29 150.29 68.29 -39.76
CA CYS A 29 149.92 67.79 -41.07
C CYS A 29 150.27 66.30 -41.12
N ILE A 30 149.26 65.46 -41.33
CA ILE A 30 149.43 64.01 -41.46
C ILE A 30 149.63 63.70 -42.95
N SER A 31 150.87 63.42 -43.35
CA SER A 31 151.22 63.08 -44.73
C SER A 31 151.65 61.61 -44.86
N GLY A 32 151.37 61.00 -46.02
CA GLY A 32 151.63 59.59 -46.31
C GLY A 32 150.95 59.15 -47.59
N SER A 33 151.28 57.98 -48.13
CA SER A 33 150.63 57.41 -49.31
C SER A 33 149.13 57.12 -49.06
N ASN A 34 148.33 57.01 -50.12
CA ASN A 34 146.94 56.53 -49.96
C ASN A 34 146.96 55.11 -49.39
N GLY A 35 146.14 54.86 -48.38
CA GLY A 35 146.15 53.59 -47.64
C GLY A 35 147.12 53.53 -46.45
N SER A 36 147.91 54.57 -46.17
CA SER A 36 148.87 54.60 -45.06
C SER A 36 148.26 54.79 -43.65
N GLY A 37 146.93 54.70 -43.50
CA GLY A 37 146.26 54.83 -42.19
C GLY A 37 145.89 56.24 -41.72
N LYS A 38 146.19 57.31 -42.46
CA LYS A 38 145.89 58.72 -42.05
C LYS A 38 144.45 58.94 -41.62
N SER A 39 143.55 58.38 -42.43
CA SER A 39 142.12 58.43 -42.27
C SER A 39 141.64 57.56 -41.10
N SER A 40 142.26 56.40 -40.92
CA SER A 40 141.99 55.45 -39.84
C SER A 40 142.28 56.06 -38.46
N MET A 41 143.30 56.91 -38.36
CA MET A 41 143.62 57.62 -37.10
C MET A 41 142.48 58.56 -36.66
N LEU A 42 141.90 59.30 -37.60
CA LEU A 42 140.80 60.21 -37.33
C LEU A 42 139.50 59.45 -37.01
N ASP A 43 139.27 58.33 -37.71
CA ASP A 43 138.14 57.44 -37.42
C ASP A 43 138.24 56.80 -36.02
N ALA A 44 139.45 56.58 -35.50
CA ALA A 44 139.65 56.04 -34.16
C ALA A 44 139.02 56.95 -33.09
N ILE A 45 139.09 58.29 -33.27
CA ILE A 45 138.49 59.26 -32.36
C ILE A 45 136.96 59.19 -32.42
N THR A 46 136.37 59.20 -33.61
CA THR A 46 134.91 59.11 -33.76
C THR A 46 134.37 57.76 -33.30
N TRP A 47 135.14 56.69 -33.49
CA TRP A 47 134.80 55.37 -33.03
C TRP A 47 134.87 55.26 -31.51
N ALA A 48 135.92 55.77 -30.87
CA ALA A 48 136.04 55.79 -29.42
C ALA A 48 134.83 56.50 -28.79
N LEU A 49 134.53 57.73 -29.23
CA LEU A 49 133.48 58.58 -28.65
C LEU A 49 132.05 58.09 -28.95
N PHE A 50 131.75 57.77 -30.22
CA PHE A 50 130.37 57.56 -30.69
C PHE A 50 130.12 56.16 -31.28
N GLY A 51 131.13 55.30 -31.33
CA GLY A 51 131.01 53.97 -31.95
C GLY A 51 130.91 53.99 -33.46
N GLN A 52 131.12 55.13 -34.10
CA GLN A 52 130.99 55.31 -35.54
C GLN A 52 132.38 55.41 -36.19
N ALA A 53 132.68 54.44 -37.06
CA ALA A 53 133.82 54.44 -37.97
C ALA A 53 133.33 54.28 -39.43
N ARG A 54 134.23 54.34 -40.41
CA ARG A 54 133.88 54.09 -41.83
C ARG A 54 133.39 52.67 -42.09
N THR A 55 133.90 51.71 -41.31
CA THR A 55 133.43 50.31 -41.28
C THR A 55 132.72 50.04 -39.96
N ARG A 56 131.94 48.97 -39.90
CA ARG A 56 131.19 48.56 -38.71
C ARG A 56 131.63 47.17 -38.25
N ASP A 57 131.36 46.87 -36.98
CA ASP A 57 131.60 45.56 -36.37
C ASP A 57 133.04 45.08 -36.53
N ASP A 58 133.26 43.79 -36.78
CA ASP A 58 134.58 43.14 -36.82
C ASP A 58 135.48 43.69 -37.94
N ALA A 59 134.92 44.43 -38.92
CA ALA A 59 135.67 45.08 -39.99
C ALA A 59 136.46 46.32 -39.53
N VAL A 60 136.34 46.73 -38.25
CA VAL A 60 137.25 47.73 -37.65
C VAL A 60 138.58 47.11 -37.20
N ILE A 61 138.63 45.77 -37.07
CA ILE A 61 139.82 45.03 -36.62
C ILE A 61 140.77 44.83 -37.81
N ASN A 62 142.06 45.07 -37.60
CA ASN A 62 143.09 44.74 -38.57
C ASN A 62 143.06 43.22 -38.88
N LEU A 63 143.21 42.84 -40.16
CA LEU A 63 143.15 41.44 -40.61
C LEU A 63 144.12 40.51 -39.86
N GLN A 64 145.26 41.04 -39.37
CA GLN A 64 146.32 40.29 -38.69
C GLN A 64 146.25 40.39 -37.15
N SER A 65 145.19 40.98 -36.60
CA SER A 65 144.96 41.13 -35.15
C SER A 65 143.63 40.48 -34.72
N GLU A 66 143.55 40.04 -33.47
CA GLU A 66 142.31 39.46 -32.89
C GLU A 66 141.46 40.50 -32.15
N THR A 67 142.05 41.63 -31.75
CA THR A 67 141.37 42.70 -31.01
C THR A 67 141.81 44.06 -31.53
N ALA A 68 140.84 44.96 -31.71
CA ALA A 68 141.06 46.38 -31.93
C ALA A 68 140.76 47.13 -30.63
N GLU A 69 141.69 47.97 -30.19
CA GLU A 69 141.53 48.80 -29.00
C GLU A 69 141.91 50.24 -29.33
N VAL A 70 141.04 51.18 -28.92
CA VAL A 70 141.29 52.61 -29.01
C VAL A 70 141.04 53.23 -27.64
N SER A 71 142.07 53.86 -27.09
CA SER A 71 142.01 54.69 -25.89
C SER A 71 142.19 56.15 -26.29
N PHE A 72 141.18 56.97 -26.03
CA PHE A 72 141.19 58.38 -26.35
C PHE A 72 141.04 59.22 -25.08
N VAL A 73 142.04 60.03 -24.79
CA VAL A 73 142.08 60.97 -23.67
C VAL A 73 141.89 62.39 -24.20
N PHE A 74 140.94 63.12 -23.62
CA PHE A 74 140.63 64.50 -24.02
C PHE A 74 140.28 65.39 -22.82
N ALA A 75 140.46 66.69 -22.96
CA ALA A 75 139.98 67.70 -22.02
C ALA A 75 138.63 68.28 -22.47
N TYR A 76 137.71 68.43 -21.52
CA TYR A 76 136.42 69.09 -21.72
C TYR A 76 135.97 69.74 -20.41
N GLU A 77 135.53 71.01 -20.47
CA GLU A 77 135.09 71.80 -19.30
C GLU A 77 135.98 71.65 -18.06
N SER A 78 137.29 71.89 -18.24
CA SER A 78 138.33 71.82 -17.18
C SER A 78 138.59 70.42 -16.59
N ASN A 79 137.94 69.37 -17.09
CA ASN A 79 138.15 67.99 -16.68
C ASN A 79 138.85 67.18 -17.78
N ARG A 80 139.54 66.10 -17.39
CA ARG A 80 140.15 65.15 -18.31
C ARG A 80 139.34 63.87 -18.33
N TYR A 81 139.02 63.40 -19.52
CA TYR A 81 138.23 62.20 -19.74
C TYR A 81 139.02 61.18 -20.55
N ARG A 82 138.77 59.90 -20.30
CA ARG A 82 139.34 58.79 -21.04
C ARG A 82 138.22 57.86 -21.49
N VAL A 83 138.13 57.65 -22.79
CA VAL A 83 137.24 56.65 -23.40
C VAL A 83 138.10 55.52 -23.94
N VAL A 84 137.86 54.31 -23.48
CA VAL A 84 138.49 53.09 -24.00
C VAL A 84 137.42 52.26 -24.67
N ARG A 85 137.60 52.00 -25.96
CA ARG A 85 136.72 51.13 -26.74
C ARG A 85 137.54 49.98 -27.30
N ALA A 86 137.14 48.76 -26.98
CA ALA A 86 137.80 47.55 -27.43
C ALA A 86 136.81 46.61 -28.10
N LYS A 87 137.21 46.01 -29.21
CA LYS A 87 136.42 45.05 -29.98
C LYS A 87 137.30 43.85 -30.30
N THR A 88 137.01 42.72 -29.66
CA THR A 88 137.59 41.42 -29.98
C THR A 88 136.70 40.72 -31.00
N ARG A 89 137.31 40.00 -31.97
CA ARG A 89 136.60 39.25 -33.00
C ARG A 89 135.57 38.31 -32.38
N ASP A 90 134.36 38.29 -32.95
CA ASP A 90 133.20 37.51 -32.47
C ASP A 90 132.75 37.77 -31.02
N LYS A 91 133.21 38.85 -30.36
CA LYS A 91 132.79 39.26 -29.01
C LYS A 91 132.09 40.61 -28.99
N THR A 92 131.37 40.90 -27.92
CA THR A 92 130.74 42.20 -27.69
C THR A 92 131.78 43.30 -27.50
N THR A 93 131.53 44.48 -28.06
CA THR A 93 132.35 45.67 -27.85
C THR A 93 132.36 46.05 -26.38
N LEU A 94 133.55 46.24 -25.82
CA LEU A 94 133.75 46.83 -24.51
C LEU A 94 133.87 48.36 -24.67
N LEU A 95 133.14 49.10 -23.84
CA LEU A 95 133.20 50.56 -23.78
C LEU A 95 133.34 50.98 -22.33
N GLU A 96 134.46 51.62 -22.01
CA GLU A 96 134.72 52.19 -20.71
C GLU A 96 134.90 53.70 -20.83
N PHE A 97 134.24 54.45 -19.95
CA PHE A 97 134.35 55.90 -19.88
C PHE A 97 134.83 56.29 -18.49
N HIS A 98 135.83 57.16 -18.42
CA HIS A 98 136.44 57.57 -17.16
C HIS A 98 136.64 59.08 -17.12
N ILE A 99 136.64 59.63 -15.90
CA ILE A 99 137.04 61.01 -15.60
C ILE A 99 138.24 60.98 -14.66
N GLN A 100 139.22 61.86 -14.89
CA GLN A 100 140.37 62.01 -14.01
C GLN A 100 139.98 62.86 -12.80
N GLY A 101 140.12 62.31 -11.59
CA GLY A 101 139.95 63.04 -10.34
C GLY A 101 141.09 64.03 -10.10
N ALA A 102 140.88 64.96 -9.16
CA ALA A 102 141.90 65.93 -8.74
C ALA A 102 143.18 65.29 -8.16
N ASP A 103 143.07 64.04 -7.72
CA ASP A 103 144.11 63.15 -7.21
C ASP A 103 144.86 62.38 -8.33
N GLY A 104 144.52 62.60 -9.60
CA GLY A 104 145.15 61.98 -10.76
C GLY A 104 144.64 60.58 -11.10
N THR A 105 143.74 59.99 -10.29
CA THR A 105 143.16 58.67 -10.50
C THR A 105 141.99 58.70 -11.49
N TRP A 106 141.80 57.61 -12.26
CA TRP A 106 140.68 57.48 -13.19
C TRP A 106 139.45 56.90 -12.48
N LYS A 107 138.37 57.68 -12.39
CA LYS A 107 137.07 57.26 -11.85
C LYS A 107 136.14 56.83 -12.99
N PRO A 108 135.47 55.67 -12.89
CA PRO A 108 134.57 55.21 -13.94
C PRO A 108 133.30 56.07 -14.00
N LEU A 109 132.96 56.52 -15.21
CA LEU A 109 131.67 57.06 -15.63
C LEU A 109 130.92 56.07 -16.54
N THR A 110 131.39 54.83 -16.61
CA THR A 110 130.76 53.73 -17.35
C THR A 110 129.43 53.35 -16.71
N GLU A 111 128.37 53.25 -17.51
CA GLU A 111 127.04 52.83 -17.09
C GLU A 111 126.85 51.30 -17.19
N ARG A 112 125.73 50.79 -16.66
CA ARG A 112 125.41 49.34 -16.66
C ARG A 112 125.31 48.71 -18.05
N THR A 113 125.06 49.51 -19.09
CA THR A 113 124.91 49.03 -20.48
C THR A 113 125.74 49.89 -21.42
N MET A 114 126.21 49.29 -22.53
CA MET A 114 126.96 50.02 -23.56
C MET A 114 126.19 51.26 -24.07
N ARG A 115 124.89 51.10 -24.37
CA ARG A 115 124.03 52.22 -24.80
C ARG A 115 123.86 53.30 -23.72
N GLY A 116 123.81 52.89 -22.44
CA GLY A 116 123.82 53.82 -21.31
C GLY A 116 125.11 54.63 -21.28
N THR A 117 126.27 53.97 -21.45
CA THR A 117 127.58 54.64 -21.45
C THR A 117 127.71 55.58 -22.65
N GLU A 118 127.25 55.18 -23.84
CA GLU A 118 127.20 56.07 -25.01
C GLU A 118 126.30 57.29 -24.78
N SER A 119 125.12 57.09 -24.19
CA SER A 119 124.22 58.20 -23.84
C SER A 119 124.87 59.13 -22.82
N ARG A 120 125.60 58.57 -21.85
CA ARG A 120 126.35 59.34 -20.85
C ARG A 120 127.49 60.15 -21.49
N ILE A 121 128.22 59.60 -22.45
CA ILE A 121 129.23 60.33 -23.22
C ILE A 121 128.59 61.50 -23.97
N VAL A 122 127.46 61.26 -24.65
CA VAL A 122 126.72 62.32 -25.38
C VAL A 122 126.17 63.39 -24.43
N GLU A 123 125.63 63.01 -23.27
CA GLU A 123 125.16 63.95 -22.24
C GLU A 123 126.29 64.81 -21.68
N VAL A 124 127.45 64.20 -21.40
CA VAL A 124 128.61 64.92 -20.86
C VAL A 124 129.20 65.86 -21.91
N LEU A 125 129.33 65.41 -23.16
CA LEU A 125 129.84 66.25 -24.24
C LEU A 125 128.82 67.27 -24.76
N ARG A 126 127.52 67.08 -24.45
CA ARG A 126 126.37 67.78 -25.06
C ARG A 126 126.42 67.79 -26.59
N LEU A 127 127.04 66.76 -27.16
CA LEU A 127 127.33 66.65 -28.58
C LEU A 127 127.04 65.20 -28.98
N ASP A 128 126.07 65.02 -29.86
CA ASP A 128 125.87 63.74 -30.55
C ASP A 128 126.79 63.62 -31.76
N TYR A 129 126.83 62.43 -32.37
CA TYR A 129 127.68 62.18 -33.53
C TYR A 129 127.40 63.16 -34.69
N GLU A 130 126.14 63.44 -34.99
CA GLU A 130 125.75 64.36 -36.07
C GLU A 130 126.22 65.79 -35.77
N THR A 131 126.09 66.26 -34.54
CA THR A 131 126.54 67.59 -34.15
C THR A 131 128.07 67.66 -34.14
N PHE A 132 128.76 66.60 -33.70
CA PHE A 132 130.23 66.55 -33.68
C PHE A 132 130.84 66.65 -35.08
N ILE A 133 130.34 65.87 -36.06
CA ILE A 133 130.87 65.92 -37.45
C ILE A 133 130.49 67.20 -38.19
N ASN A 134 129.40 67.87 -37.79
CA ASN A 134 128.96 69.11 -38.43
C ASN A 134 129.56 70.37 -37.78
N ALA A 135 129.98 70.31 -36.52
CA ALA A 135 130.46 71.48 -35.77
C ALA A 135 131.97 71.47 -35.49
N SER A 136 132.57 70.31 -35.16
CA SER A 136 133.95 70.22 -34.65
C SER A 136 134.88 69.35 -35.50
N PHE A 137 134.35 68.47 -36.36
CA PHE A 137 135.15 67.48 -37.08
C PHE A 137 134.70 67.31 -38.53
N PHE A 138 135.40 67.95 -39.47
CA PHE A 138 135.04 67.89 -40.87
C PHE A 138 135.59 66.62 -41.55
N LEU A 139 134.70 65.70 -41.91
CA LEU A 139 135.05 64.53 -42.71
C LEU A 139 135.50 64.96 -44.12
N GLN A 140 136.48 64.23 -44.68
CA GLN A 140 137.00 64.48 -46.02
C GLN A 140 135.85 64.46 -47.06
N GLY A 141 135.69 65.55 -47.80
CA GLY A 141 134.62 65.71 -48.81
C GLY A 141 133.25 66.14 -48.26
N LYS A 142 133.13 66.46 -46.97
CA LYS A 142 131.87 66.83 -46.30
C LYS A 142 131.91 68.15 -45.52
N ALA A 143 132.82 69.07 -45.87
CA ALA A 143 132.94 70.36 -45.18
C ALA A 143 131.64 71.20 -45.24
N ASP A 144 130.87 71.06 -46.33
CA ASP A 144 129.66 71.86 -46.57
C ASP A 144 128.38 71.24 -45.97
N GLN A 145 128.49 70.10 -45.28
CA GLN A 145 127.34 69.28 -44.87
C GLN A 145 126.32 70.06 -44.03
N PHE A 146 126.75 70.93 -43.11
CA PHE A 146 125.86 71.75 -42.31
C PHE A 146 125.07 72.79 -43.14
N THR A 147 125.70 73.41 -44.13
CA THR A 147 125.07 74.45 -44.97
C THR A 147 124.02 73.88 -45.93
N GLN A 148 124.16 72.61 -46.32
CA GLN A 148 123.25 71.91 -47.24
C GLN A 148 122.02 71.29 -46.55
N GLN A 149 121.94 71.30 -45.21
CA GLN A 149 120.80 70.71 -44.49
C GLN A 149 119.49 71.50 -44.65
N ARG A 150 118.35 70.80 -44.53
CA ARG A 150 117.01 71.42 -44.60
C ARG A 150 116.79 72.38 -43.42
N PRO A 151 115.95 73.42 -43.54
CA PRO A 151 115.70 74.37 -42.47
C PRO A 151 115.24 73.73 -41.14
N ALA A 152 114.41 72.68 -41.21
CA ALA A 152 113.95 71.96 -40.03
C ALA A 152 115.08 71.22 -39.31
N ASP A 153 115.97 70.56 -40.07
CA ASP A 153 117.12 69.83 -39.53
C ASP A 153 118.17 70.79 -38.96
N ARG A 154 118.44 71.91 -39.64
CA ARG A 154 119.28 72.99 -39.11
C ARG A 154 118.71 73.55 -37.81
N LYS A 155 117.41 73.80 -37.75
CA LYS A 155 116.73 74.24 -36.53
C LYS A 155 116.85 73.18 -35.43
N ARG A 156 116.72 71.89 -35.73
CA ARG A 156 116.91 70.80 -34.76
C ARG A 156 118.33 70.77 -34.21
N ILE A 157 119.35 70.81 -35.06
CA ILE A 157 120.76 70.85 -34.64
C ILE A 157 121.03 72.09 -33.78
N LEU A 158 120.61 73.27 -34.22
CA LEU A 158 120.77 74.51 -33.43
C LEU A 158 119.99 74.47 -32.12
N SER A 159 118.78 73.89 -32.11
CA SER A 159 117.98 73.76 -30.89
C SER A 159 118.60 72.77 -29.89
N SER A 160 119.24 71.70 -30.38
CA SER A 160 120.01 70.76 -29.57
C SER A 160 121.26 71.42 -28.99
N ILE A 161 122.02 72.15 -29.82
CA ILE A 161 123.21 72.92 -29.37
C ILE A 161 122.82 73.96 -28.31
N LEU A 162 121.69 74.66 -28.49
CA LEU A 162 121.22 75.72 -27.60
C LEU A 162 120.36 75.20 -26.43
N GLY A 163 120.07 73.90 -26.35
CA GLY A 163 119.26 73.30 -25.29
C GLY A 163 117.79 73.74 -25.24
N LEU A 164 117.18 74.09 -26.38
CA LEU A 164 115.82 74.66 -26.43
C LEU A 164 114.68 73.63 -26.26
N GLU A 165 115.01 72.36 -26.09
CA GLU A 165 114.05 71.25 -25.95
C GLU A 165 113.16 71.36 -24.69
N ILE A 166 113.61 72.12 -23.68
CA ILE A 166 112.88 72.30 -22.42
C ILE A 166 111.53 73.02 -22.59
N TRP A 167 111.40 73.91 -23.58
CA TRP A 167 110.16 74.68 -23.80
C TRP A 167 109.02 73.82 -24.35
N GLU A 168 109.34 72.84 -25.19
CA GLU A 168 108.35 71.89 -25.70
C GLU A 168 107.80 71.01 -24.57
N THR A 169 108.68 70.67 -23.61
CA THR A 169 108.28 69.95 -22.38
C THR A 169 107.26 70.77 -21.57
N TYR A 170 107.53 72.06 -21.36
CA TYR A 170 106.60 72.95 -20.63
C TYR A 170 105.27 73.15 -21.34
N ARG A 171 105.28 73.33 -22.66
CA ARG A 171 104.06 73.43 -23.46
C ARG A 171 103.18 72.19 -23.28
N LYS A 172 103.78 71.00 -23.38
CA LYS A 172 103.06 69.73 -23.24
C LYS A 172 102.47 69.59 -21.83
N ALA A 173 103.25 69.87 -20.79
CA ALA A 173 102.77 69.81 -19.40
C ALA A 173 101.58 70.75 -19.15
N ALA A 174 101.63 71.98 -19.67
CA ALA A 174 100.52 72.94 -19.53
C ALA A 174 99.25 72.49 -20.28
N PHE A 175 99.41 71.93 -21.48
CA PHE A 175 98.28 71.39 -22.25
C PHE A 175 97.62 70.21 -21.53
N ASP A 176 98.42 69.28 -21.01
CA ASP A 176 97.92 68.12 -20.27
C ASP A 176 97.17 68.53 -19.00
N GLN A 177 97.66 69.54 -18.28
CA GLN A 177 96.98 70.11 -17.12
C GLN A 177 95.65 70.77 -17.49
N ARG A 178 95.62 71.59 -18.55
CA ARG A 178 94.37 72.24 -19.01
C ARG A 178 93.31 71.20 -19.37
N ARG A 179 93.69 70.16 -20.12
CA ARG A 179 92.78 69.09 -20.52
C ARG A 179 92.20 68.35 -19.31
N LEU A 180 93.02 68.11 -18.28
CA LEU A 180 92.56 67.45 -17.06
C LEU A 180 91.49 68.27 -16.33
N VAL A 181 91.69 69.60 -16.22
CA VAL A 181 90.71 70.50 -15.62
C VAL A 181 89.43 70.61 -16.44
N GLU A 182 89.51 70.67 -17.77
CA GLU A 182 88.34 70.70 -18.65
C GLU A 182 87.45 69.45 -18.49
N VAL A 183 88.05 68.27 -18.32
CA VAL A 183 87.32 67.02 -18.03
C VAL A 183 86.63 67.11 -16.67
N GLN A 184 87.32 67.62 -15.64
CA GLN A 184 86.73 67.79 -14.30
C GLN A 184 85.54 68.75 -14.30
N ILE A 185 85.63 69.87 -15.04
CA ILE A 185 84.53 70.82 -15.18
C ILE A 185 83.32 70.13 -15.81
N THR A 186 83.53 69.39 -16.90
CA THR A 186 82.44 68.69 -17.60
C THR A 186 81.77 67.65 -16.71
N GLU A 187 82.54 66.92 -15.90
CA GLU A 187 82.00 65.96 -14.93
C GLU A 187 81.19 66.65 -13.82
N LEU A 188 81.70 67.76 -13.29
CA LEU A 188 81.02 68.55 -12.26
C LEU A 188 79.73 69.17 -12.80
N ASP A 189 79.73 69.70 -14.01
CA ASP A 189 78.54 70.25 -14.66
C ASP A 189 77.47 69.17 -14.88
N GLY A 190 77.87 67.97 -15.30
CA GLY A 190 76.96 66.83 -15.42
C GLY A 190 76.31 66.45 -14.09
N ARG A 191 77.12 66.34 -13.02
CA ARG A 191 76.61 66.07 -11.66
C ARG A 191 75.70 67.18 -11.15
N LEU A 192 76.03 68.44 -11.40
CA LEU A 192 75.17 69.57 -11.04
C LEU A 192 73.83 69.51 -11.77
N GLN A 193 73.82 69.14 -13.05
CA GLN A 193 72.59 68.99 -13.81
C GLN A 193 71.71 67.86 -13.26
N GLU A 194 72.30 66.70 -12.91
CA GLU A 194 71.59 65.60 -12.28
C GLU A 194 70.97 66.01 -10.94
N ILE A 195 71.76 66.66 -10.06
CA ILE A 195 71.30 67.16 -8.76
C ILE A 195 70.17 68.19 -8.94
N ASN A 196 70.31 69.12 -9.87
CA ASN A 196 69.28 70.15 -10.12
C ASN A 196 67.98 69.55 -10.66
N ASN A 197 68.06 68.52 -11.52
CA ASN A 197 66.88 67.82 -12.00
C ASN A 197 66.16 67.08 -10.85
N GLU A 198 66.91 66.46 -9.95
CA GLU A 198 66.33 65.79 -8.78
C GLU A 198 65.69 66.78 -7.80
N LEU A 199 66.35 67.92 -7.54
CA LEU A 199 65.81 68.99 -6.71
C LEU A 199 64.56 69.63 -7.32
N ALA A 200 64.48 69.75 -8.65
CA ALA A 200 63.29 70.27 -9.33
C ALA A 200 62.04 69.39 -9.13
N GLU A 201 62.21 68.09 -8.86
CA GLU A 201 61.13 67.17 -8.55
C GLU A 201 60.73 67.17 -7.06
N GLU A 202 61.48 67.84 -6.18
CA GLU A 202 61.29 67.78 -4.73
C GLU A 202 59.87 68.19 -4.31
N ASP A 203 59.40 69.35 -4.79
CA ASP A 203 58.07 69.87 -4.45
C ASP A 203 56.95 68.94 -4.93
N GLN A 204 57.09 68.37 -6.13
CA GLN A 204 56.12 67.42 -6.66
C GLN A 204 56.11 66.12 -5.84
N ARG A 205 57.29 65.62 -5.46
CA ARG A 205 57.43 64.40 -4.64
C ARG A 205 56.88 64.62 -3.23
N ARG A 206 57.15 65.79 -2.61
CA ARG A 206 56.59 66.17 -1.30
C ARG A 206 55.07 66.27 -1.35
N THR A 207 54.51 66.98 -2.33
CA THR A 207 53.06 67.10 -2.51
C THR A 207 52.42 65.72 -2.70
N ARG A 208 53.01 64.88 -3.55
CA ARG A 208 52.51 63.52 -3.77
C ARG A 208 52.58 62.66 -2.50
N LEU A 209 53.64 62.81 -1.70
CA LEU A 209 53.78 62.10 -0.43
C LEU A 209 52.68 62.55 0.56
N GLU A 210 52.44 63.85 0.68
CA GLU A 210 51.37 64.41 1.52
C GLU A 210 49.99 63.89 1.08
N ASP A 211 49.68 63.91 -0.22
CA ASP A 211 48.43 63.39 -0.76
C ASP A 211 48.25 61.89 -0.48
N VAL A 212 49.28 61.09 -0.73
CA VAL A 212 49.25 59.64 -0.50
C VAL A 212 49.11 59.35 0.99
N GLN A 213 49.79 60.10 1.86
CA GLN A 213 49.73 59.92 3.29
C GLN A 213 48.35 60.32 3.84
N ALA A 214 47.78 61.45 3.39
CA ALA A 214 46.41 61.84 3.73
C ALA A 214 45.38 60.80 3.26
N THR A 215 45.56 60.26 2.04
CA THR A 215 44.70 59.21 1.50
C THR A 215 44.81 57.90 2.29
N MET A 216 46.03 57.51 2.67
CA MET A 216 46.30 56.34 3.51
C MET A 216 45.65 56.49 4.88
N GLU A 217 45.81 57.64 5.53
CA GLU A 217 45.21 57.93 6.83
C GLU A 217 43.69 57.87 6.76
N ALA A 218 43.07 58.54 5.78
CA ALA A 218 41.62 58.51 5.58
C ALA A 218 41.09 57.10 5.30
N THR A 219 41.78 56.34 4.45
CA THR A 219 41.40 54.96 4.11
C THR A 219 41.56 54.03 5.31
N SER A 220 42.63 54.19 6.09
CA SER A 220 42.86 53.40 7.31
C SER A 220 41.79 53.67 8.36
N ALA A 221 41.43 54.93 8.58
CA ALA A 221 40.36 55.31 9.50
C ALA A 221 39.00 54.75 9.04
N ALA A 222 38.69 54.84 7.74
CA ALA A 222 37.48 54.25 7.19
C ALA A 222 37.44 52.72 7.35
N LEU A 223 38.57 52.04 7.12
CA LEU A 223 38.69 50.59 7.30
C LEU A 223 38.50 50.20 8.77
N THR A 224 39.11 50.91 9.71
CA THR A 224 38.93 50.68 11.15
C THR A 224 37.47 50.89 11.57
N ALA A 225 36.82 51.95 11.09
CA ALA A 225 35.41 52.20 11.35
C ALA A 225 34.52 51.06 10.81
N GLN A 226 34.72 50.65 9.55
CA GLN A 226 33.94 49.57 8.95
C GLN A 226 34.17 48.21 9.61
N THR A 227 35.42 47.89 9.99
CA THR A 227 35.72 46.64 10.70
C THR A 227 35.09 46.63 12.09
N SER A 228 35.11 47.75 12.82
CA SER A 228 34.42 47.87 14.11
C SER A 228 32.90 47.67 13.98
N LEU A 229 32.28 48.27 12.96
CA LEU A 229 30.85 48.12 12.67
C LEU A 229 30.50 46.67 12.29
N LEU A 230 31.34 46.02 11.48
CA LEU A 230 31.15 44.62 11.10
C LEU A 230 31.19 43.71 12.33
N GLU A 231 32.13 43.95 13.25
CA GLU A 231 32.25 43.15 14.46
C GLU A 231 31.07 43.37 15.41
N GLU A 232 30.59 44.61 15.55
CA GLU A 232 29.36 44.92 16.29
C GLU A 232 28.14 44.21 15.68
N MET A 233 28.02 44.21 14.35
CA MET A 233 26.95 43.50 13.64
C MET A 233 27.05 41.98 13.85
N ARG A 234 28.25 41.41 13.83
CA ARG A 234 28.47 39.98 14.13
C ARG A 234 28.05 39.61 15.55
N GLN A 235 28.41 40.44 16.52
CA GLN A 235 27.99 40.26 17.92
C GLN A 235 26.46 40.34 18.04
N LYS A 236 25.81 41.31 17.39
CA LYS A 236 24.35 41.42 17.34
C LYS A 236 23.70 40.20 16.72
N VAL A 237 24.23 39.68 15.61
CA VAL A 237 23.72 38.47 14.96
C VAL A 237 23.86 37.25 15.88
N ALA A 238 25.01 37.08 16.53
CA ALA A 238 25.24 35.99 17.48
C ALA A 238 24.26 36.08 18.67
N LEU A 239 24.08 37.27 19.24
CA LEU A 239 23.12 37.51 20.31
C LEU A 239 21.69 37.21 19.88
N LEU A 240 21.27 37.67 18.69
CA LEU A 240 19.94 37.39 18.15
C LEU A 240 19.71 35.89 17.93
N LYS A 241 20.73 35.16 17.47
CA LYS A 241 20.66 33.70 17.32
C LYS A 241 20.49 33.01 18.68
N GLU A 242 21.23 33.43 19.69
CA GLU A 242 21.08 32.91 21.06
C GLU A 242 19.70 33.22 21.63
N ARG A 243 19.23 34.47 21.50
CA ARG A 243 17.89 34.88 21.94
C ARG A 243 16.80 34.08 21.25
N ARG A 244 16.92 33.83 19.94
CA ARG A 244 15.99 32.99 19.20
C ARG A 244 15.94 31.56 19.77
N GLN A 245 17.10 30.96 20.04
CA GLN A 245 17.17 29.63 20.65
C GLN A 245 16.54 29.61 22.06
N GLN A 246 16.79 30.66 22.86
CA GLN A 246 16.17 30.79 24.19
C GLN A 246 14.65 30.89 24.09
N VAL A 247 14.13 31.70 23.16
CA VAL A 247 12.67 31.82 22.93
C VAL A 247 12.07 30.50 22.49
N GLU A 248 12.71 29.76 21.59
CA GLU A 248 12.25 28.45 21.14
C GLU A 248 12.22 27.43 22.27
N ASN A 249 13.28 27.39 23.09
CA ASN A 249 13.34 26.53 24.26
C ASN A 249 12.24 26.88 25.28
N LEU A 250 12.01 28.16 25.56
CA LEU A 250 10.95 28.62 26.45
C LEU A 250 9.56 28.31 25.88
N ALA A 251 9.35 28.45 24.57
CA ALA A 251 8.10 28.09 23.93
C ALA A 251 7.80 26.58 24.05
N ASN A 252 8.82 25.74 23.85
CA ASN A 252 8.71 24.29 24.02
C ASN A 252 8.43 23.92 25.48
N GLN A 253 9.08 24.57 26.45
CA GLN A 253 8.79 24.38 27.87
C GLN A 253 7.36 24.79 28.20
N ALA A 254 6.91 25.97 27.77
CA ALA A 254 5.55 26.44 28.00
C ALA A 254 4.49 25.50 27.39
N ALA A 255 4.75 24.94 26.20
CA ALA A 255 3.87 23.96 25.58
C ALA A 255 3.77 22.66 26.42
N ARG A 256 4.90 22.13 26.89
CA ARG A 256 4.93 20.96 27.78
C ARG A 256 4.18 21.23 29.08
N THR A 257 4.47 22.35 29.75
CA THR A 257 3.79 22.72 31.00
C THR A 257 2.29 22.92 30.80
N ARG A 258 1.84 23.49 29.67
CA ARG A 258 0.40 23.58 29.36
C ARG A 258 -0.24 22.21 29.19
N GLN A 259 0.43 21.28 28.51
CA GLN A 259 -0.07 19.91 28.33
C GLN A 259 -0.13 19.16 29.67
N GLU A 260 0.89 19.30 30.50
CA GLU A 260 0.90 18.75 31.86
C GLU A 260 -0.24 19.33 32.70
N LEU A 261 -0.43 20.66 32.67
CA LEU A 261 -1.52 21.33 33.38
C LEU A 261 -2.90 20.86 32.91
N ALA A 262 -3.11 20.71 31.60
CA ALA A 262 -4.35 20.17 31.06
C ALA A 262 -4.60 18.73 31.52
N SER A 263 -3.56 17.89 31.57
CA SER A 263 -3.66 16.52 32.05
C SER A 263 -3.97 16.45 33.55
N LEU A 264 -3.39 17.35 34.35
CA LEU A 264 -3.64 17.46 35.77
C LEU A 264 -5.04 17.99 36.06
N ALA A 265 -5.50 18.98 35.30
CA ALA A 265 -6.87 19.49 35.40
C ALA A 265 -7.90 18.40 35.08
N ALA A 266 -7.69 17.61 34.02
CA ALA A 266 -8.56 16.48 33.70
C ALA A 266 -8.57 15.42 34.80
N LYS A 267 -7.40 15.09 35.37
CA LYS A 267 -7.31 14.18 36.52
C LYS A 267 -8.01 14.74 37.75
N GLN A 268 -7.88 16.03 38.02
CA GLN A 268 -8.56 16.69 39.13
C GLN A 268 -10.08 16.60 38.95
N ASP A 269 -10.59 16.89 37.75
CA ASP A 269 -12.02 16.82 37.45
C ASP A 269 -12.55 15.40 37.62
N GLN A 270 -11.83 14.40 37.10
CA GLN A 270 -12.17 12.99 37.32
C GLN A 270 -12.22 12.63 38.82
N ARG A 271 -11.20 13.02 39.60
CA ARG A 271 -11.17 12.74 41.04
C ARG A 271 -12.26 13.48 41.80
N GLN A 272 -12.64 14.67 41.34
CA GLN A 272 -13.74 15.43 41.92
C GLN A 272 -15.08 14.74 41.64
N GLN A 273 -15.33 14.29 40.41
CA GLN A 273 -16.51 13.50 40.07
C GLN A 273 -16.59 12.19 40.86
N GLU A 274 -15.46 11.46 41.00
CA GLU A 274 -15.38 10.26 41.84
C GLU A 274 -15.72 10.58 43.30
N LYS A 275 -15.16 11.65 43.86
CA LYS A 275 -15.44 12.11 45.22
C LYS A 275 -16.92 12.45 45.40
N ASP A 276 -17.52 13.19 44.46
CA ASP A 276 -18.92 13.59 44.53
C ASP A 276 -19.85 12.39 44.40
N ALA A 277 -19.52 11.41 43.55
CA ALA A 277 -20.24 10.14 43.45
C ALA A 277 -20.15 9.32 44.75
N PHE A 278 -18.98 9.26 45.40
CA PHE A 278 -18.84 8.61 46.70
C PHE A 278 -19.59 9.38 47.80
N ALA A 279 -19.60 10.71 47.76
CA ALA A 279 -20.34 11.53 48.71
C ALA A 279 -21.86 11.33 48.56
N ASP A 280 -22.38 11.23 47.34
CA ASP A 280 -23.78 10.88 47.08
C ASP A 280 -24.11 9.48 47.59
N LEU A 281 -23.25 8.48 47.29
CA LEU A 281 -23.42 7.12 47.79
C LEU A 281 -23.46 7.07 49.32
N MET A 282 -22.56 7.79 49.98
CA MET A 282 -22.50 7.91 51.44
C MET A 282 -23.72 8.67 51.99
N GLY A 283 -24.20 9.71 51.32
CA GLY A 283 -25.41 10.44 51.70
C GLY A 283 -26.67 9.59 51.59
N ARG A 284 -26.66 8.58 50.72
CA ARG A 284 -27.71 7.56 50.58
C ARG A 284 -27.44 6.31 51.41
N ALA A 285 -26.36 6.24 52.20
CA ALA A 285 -26.02 5.03 52.95
C ALA A 285 -27.14 4.64 53.92
N ASP A 286 -27.64 5.59 54.71
CA ASP A 286 -28.74 5.35 55.66
C ASP A 286 -30.03 4.92 54.93
N GLU A 287 -30.30 5.48 53.74
CA GLU A 287 -31.44 5.07 52.91
C GLU A 287 -31.26 3.66 52.37
N ILE A 288 -30.06 3.32 51.88
CA ILE A 288 -29.72 1.99 51.35
C ILE A 288 -29.79 0.96 52.47
N GLU A 289 -29.26 1.25 53.67
CA GLU A 289 -29.36 0.37 54.83
C GLU A 289 -30.81 0.18 55.28
N ARG A 290 -31.61 1.26 55.31
CA ARG A 290 -33.04 1.16 55.62
C ARG A 290 -33.80 0.35 54.58
N GLN A 291 -33.56 0.56 53.29
CA GLN A 291 -34.19 -0.20 52.22
C GLN A 291 -33.73 -1.66 52.21
N PHE A 292 -32.48 -1.94 52.53
CA PHE A 292 -31.97 -3.29 52.68
C PHE A 292 -32.60 -3.99 53.88
N GLN A 293 -32.75 -3.30 55.02
CA GLN A 293 -33.48 -3.85 56.17
C GLN A 293 -34.95 -4.08 55.84
N ALA A 294 -35.62 -3.14 55.18
CA ALA A 294 -37.00 -3.32 54.73
C ALA A 294 -37.15 -4.48 53.74
N TRP A 295 -36.16 -4.69 52.85
CA TRP A 295 -36.11 -5.84 51.96
C TRP A 295 -35.88 -7.15 52.73
N GLN A 296 -35.01 -7.17 53.73
CA GLN A 296 -34.83 -8.35 54.59
C GLN A 296 -36.10 -8.68 55.37
N ASP A 297 -36.78 -7.66 55.91
CA ASP A 297 -38.04 -7.83 56.65
C ASP A 297 -39.14 -8.34 55.70
N ALA A 298 -39.23 -7.78 54.48
CA ALA A 298 -40.15 -8.26 53.45
C ALA A 298 -39.79 -9.68 52.97
N GLN A 299 -38.52 -10.02 52.83
CA GLN A 299 -38.07 -11.35 52.46
C GLN A 299 -38.36 -12.38 53.56
N ALA A 300 -38.19 -12.02 54.83
CA ALA A 300 -38.54 -12.86 55.95
C ALA A 300 -40.06 -13.08 56.03
N ALA A 301 -40.85 -12.02 55.82
CA ALA A 301 -42.30 -12.11 55.73
C ALA A 301 -42.76 -12.98 54.55
N LEU A 302 -42.16 -12.80 53.37
CA LEU A 302 -42.43 -13.62 52.19
C LEU A 302 -42.05 -15.08 52.42
N THR A 303 -40.93 -15.36 53.08
CA THR A 303 -40.53 -16.75 53.41
C THR A 303 -41.54 -17.40 54.35
N GLN A 304 -42.03 -16.69 55.36
CA GLN A 304 -43.10 -17.17 56.25
C GLN A 304 -44.42 -17.39 55.50
N TRP A 305 -44.77 -16.51 54.56
CA TRP A 305 -45.95 -16.66 53.72
C TRP A 305 -45.79 -17.80 52.71
N ASP A 306 -44.61 -18.02 52.13
CA ASP A 306 -44.31 -19.13 51.24
C ASP A 306 -44.37 -20.48 51.97
N GLU A 307 -43.88 -20.56 53.22
CA GLU A 307 -44.05 -21.75 54.07
C GLU A 307 -45.52 -22.00 54.41
N THR A 308 -46.27 -20.94 54.72
CA THR A 308 -47.72 -21.03 55.00
C THR A 308 -48.51 -21.39 53.73
N ALA A 309 -48.10 -20.87 52.57
CA ALA A 309 -48.66 -21.18 51.26
C ALA A 309 -48.34 -22.61 50.82
N GLN A 310 -47.12 -23.12 51.10
CA GLN A 310 -46.78 -24.52 50.85
C GLN A 310 -47.65 -25.45 51.68
N ARG A 311 -47.83 -25.16 52.97
CA ARG A 311 -48.77 -25.91 53.82
C ARG A 311 -50.19 -25.80 53.29
N PHE A 312 -50.70 -24.60 53.02
CA PHE A 312 -52.03 -24.39 52.44
C PHE A 312 -52.23 -25.19 51.13
N ASN A 313 -51.27 -25.12 50.20
CA ASN A 313 -51.31 -25.82 48.91
C ASN A 313 -51.23 -27.36 49.06
N GLU A 314 -50.51 -27.87 50.07
CA GLU A 314 -50.45 -29.31 50.36
C GLU A 314 -51.79 -29.81 50.91
N HIS A 315 -52.44 -29.02 51.78
CA HIS A 315 -53.80 -29.30 52.24
C HIS A 315 -54.84 -29.10 51.11
N GLU A 316 -54.67 -28.15 50.19
CA GLU A 316 -55.52 -27.97 49.00
C GLU A 316 -55.38 -29.14 48.02
N LYS A 317 -54.17 -29.68 47.83
CA LYS A 317 -53.95 -30.92 47.06
C LYS A 317 -54.62 -32.12 47.73
N ARG A 318 -54.56 -32.23 49.06
CA ARG A 318 -55.29 -33.26 49.82
C ARG A 318 -56.80 -33.11 49.67
N ARG A 319 -57.30 -31.89 49.47
CA ARG A 319 -58.72 -31.57 49.21
C ARG A 319 -59.20 -32.08 47.84
N HIS A 320 -58.31 -32.10 46.84
CA HIS A 320 -58.67 -32.44 45.47
C HIS A 320 -59.17 -33.87 45.30
N VAL A 321 -58.58 -34.83 46.02
CA VAL A 321 -58.98 -36.25 45.98
C VAL A 321 -60.43 -36.45 46.45
N PRO A 322 -60.83 -36.08 47.68
CA PRO A 322 -62.20 -36.23 48.15
C PRO A 322 -63.19 -35.36 47.34
N LEU A 323 -62.81 -34.17 46.87
CA LEU A 323 -63.64 -33.38 45.94
C LEU A 323 -63.92 -34.11 44.63
N THR A 324 -62.91 -34.76 44.05
CA THR A 324 -63.06 -35.52 42.81
C THR A 324 -63.91 -36.77 43.03
N GLU A 325 -63.79 -37.43 44.19
CA GLU A 325 -64.64 -38.56 44.56
C GLU A 325 -66.11 -38.16 44.74
N ILE A 326 -66.37 -37.00 45.37
CA ILE A 326 -67.73 -36.44 45.50
C ILE A 326 -68.29 -36.05 44.13
N GLU A 327 -67.49 -35.37 43.30
CA GLU A 327 -67.93 -34.91 41.98
C GLU A 327 -68.15 -36.07 41.02
N THR A 328 -67.32 -37.12 41.06
CA THR A 328 -67.51 -38.35 40.27
C THR A 328 -68.73 -39.15 40.73
N ALA A 329 -68.98 -39.24 42.04
CA ALA A 329 -70.20 -39.84 42.56
C ALA A 329 -71.45 -39.04 42.14
N ARG A 330 -71.37 -37.70 42.19
CA ARG A 330 -72.43 -36.80 41.73
C ARG A 330 -72.71 -36.96 40.24
N THR A 331 -71.68 -36.87 39.39
CA THR A 331 -71.85 -36.98 37.93
C THR A 331 -72.36 -38.35 37.53
N ARG A 332 -71.97 -39.44 38.21
CA ARG A 332 -72.56 -40.77 37.98
C ARG A 332 -74.07 -40.76 38.26
N LEU A 333 -74.48 -40.25 39.42
CA LEU A 333 -75.91 -40.17 39.79
C LEU A 333 -76.69 -39.20 38.89
N GLU A 334 -76.10 -38.07 38.48
CA GLU A 334 -76.73 -37.13 37.53
C GLU A 334 -76.87 -37.75 36.13
N THR A 335 -75.87 -38.48 35.65
CA THR A 335 -75.94 -39.20 34.37
C THR A 335 -77.01 -40.29 34.40
N GLU A 336 -77.10 -41.02 35.51
CA GLU A 336 -78.11 -42.07 35.72
C GLU A 336 -79.52 -41.47 35.80
N ARG A 337 -79.70 -40.35 36.53
CA ARG A 337 -80.93 -39.56 36.55
C ARG A 337 -81.32 -39.07 35.16
N ASP A 338 -80.38 -38.53 34.39
CA ASP A 338 -80.67 -37.94 33.08
C ASP A 338 -81.01 -39.02 32.03
N ASN A 339 -80.39 -40.20 32.12
CA ASN A 339 -80.77 -41.35 31.29
C ASN A 339 -82.18 -41.85 31.65
N LEU A 340 -82.51 -41.95 32.94
CA LEU A 340 -83.86 -42.31 33.40
C LEU A 340 -84.89 -41.24 33.03
N LEU A 341 -84.56 -39.94 33.10
CA LEU A 341 -85.45 -38.86 32.64
C LEU A 341 -85.70 -38.92 31.12
N ARG A 342 -84.67 -39.30 30.34
CA ARG A 342 -84.85 -39.52 28.89
C ARG A 342 -85.80 -40.68 28.62
N GLN A 343 -85.62 -41.80 29.32
CA GLN A 343 -86.53 -42.95 29.26
C GLN A 343 -87.95 -42.57 29.70
N ALA A 344 -88.12 -41.73 30.72
CA ALA A 344 -89.42 -41.21 31.14
C ALA A 344 -90.15 -40.49 30.01
N ASN A 345 -89.45 -39.59 29.31
CA ASN A 345 -90.01 -38.83 28.18
C ASN A 345 -90.30 -39.73 26.97
N GLU A 346 -89.47 -40.75 26.71
CA GLU A 346 -89.69 -41.73 25.65
C GLU A 346 -90.94 -42.59 25.92
N ILE A 347 -91.18 -43.00 27.17
CA ILE A 347 -92.38 -43.73 27.58
C ILE A 347 -93.63 -42.83 27.53
N GLU A 348 -93.52 -41.55 27.88
CA GLU A 348 -94.63 -40.59 27.80
C GLU A 348 -95.03 -40.32 26.33
N ALA A 349 -94.05 -40.20 25.42
CA ALA A 349 -94.32 -40.13 23.98
C ALA A 349 -94.87 -41.45 23.41
N ALA A 350 -94.43 -42.60 23.94
CA ALA A 350 -94.98 -43.91 23.57
C ALA A 350 -96.45 -44.05 24.02
N LYS A 351 -96.84 -43.49 25.17
CA LYS A 351 -98.24 -43.45 25.64
C LYS A 351 -99.18 -42.76 24.66
N GLU A 352 -98.79 -41.58 24.16
CA GLU A 352 -99.60 -40.83 23.19
C GLU A 352 -99.78 -41.64 21.90
N LYS A 353 -98.69 -42.24 21.39
CA LYS A 353 -98.76 -43.16 20.23
C LYS A 353 -99.59 -44.41 20.48
N THR A 354 -99.57 -44.97 21.69
CA THR A 354 -100.36 -46.15 22.04
C THR A 354 -101.86 -45.84 22.03
N ALA A 355 -102.26 -44.62 22.43
CA ALA A 355 -103.64 -44.16 22.33
C ALA A 355 -104.08 -43.99 20.85
N GLU A 356 -103.23 -43.41 20.00
CA GLU A 356 -103.49 -43.28 18.56
C GLU A 356 -103.60 -44.63 17.84
N LEU A 357 -102.66 -45.54 18.10
CA LEU A 357 -102.68 -46.90 17.54
C LEU A 357 -103.87 -47.71 18.05
N GLY A 358 -104.34 -47.48 19.28
CA GLY A 358 -105.54 -48.10 19.82
C GLY A 358 -106.83 -47.75 19.08
N GLU A 359 -106.99 -46.50 18.62
CA GLU A 359 -108.12 -46.10 17.78
C GLU A 359 -108.02 -46.66 16.35
N LEU A 360 -106.80 -46.74 15.79
CA LEU A 360 -106.56 -47.39 14.51
C LEU A 360 -106.90 -48.89 14.55
N LEU A 361 -106.60 -49.57 15.66
CA LEU A 361 -106.87 -50.98 15.88
C LEU A 361 -108.38 -51.28 15.88
N LYS A 362 -109.18 -50.45 16.58
CA LYS A 362 -110.66 -50.55 16.54
C LYS A 362 -111.21 -50.37 15.13
N THR A 363 -110.61 -49.47 14.34
CA THR A 363 -111.04 -49.20 12.97
C THR A 363 -110.74 -50.39 12.06
N LEU A 364 -109.53 -50.95 12.15
CA LEU A 364 -109.11 -52.13 11.39
C LEU A 364 -109.87 -53.41 11.79
N GLU A 365 -110.23 -53.56 13.07
CA GLU A 365 -111.08 -54.66 13.55
C GLU A 365 -112.47 -54.59 12.92
N ALA A 366 -113.09 -53.41 12.93
CA ALA A 366 -114.41 -53.21 12.32
C ALA A 366 -114.37 -53.47 10.80
N GLU A 367 -113.32 -53.03 10.11
CA GLU A 367 -113.14 -53.25 8.68
C GLU A 367 -112.91 -54.73 8.36
N THR A 368 -112.10 -55.44 9.15
CA THR A 368 -111.85 -56.88 9.00
C THR A 368 -113.15 -57.68 9.16
N VAL A 369 -114.01 -57.33 10.12
CA VAL A 369 -115.33 -57.96 10.30
C VAL A 369 -116.24 -57.72 9.08
N GLN A 370 -116.23 -56.53 8.50
CA GLN A 370 -117.02 -56.25 7.29
C GLN A 370 -116.53 -57.04 6.08
N VAL A 371 -115.22 -57.12 5.87
CA VAL A 371 -114.62 -57.87 4.76
C VAL A 371 -114.87 -59.38 4.91
N GLN A 372 -114.80 -59.93 6.13
CA GLN A 372 -115.17 -61.32 6.42
C GLN A 372 -116.65 -61.62 6.09
N LYS A 373 -117.55 -60.68 6.38
CA LYS A 373 -118.97 -60.83 6.04
C LYS A 373 -119.19 -60.88 4.52
N ALA A 374 -118.53 -60.00 3.77
CA ALA A 374 -118.58 -60.00 2.30
C ALA A 374 -118.01 -61.29 1.69
N LEU A 375 -116.95 -61.86 2.28
CA LEU A 375 -116.40 -63.16 1.87
C LEU A 375 -117.39 -64.30 2.08
N LYS A 376 -118.10 -64.29 3.21
CA LYS A 376 -119.13 -65.30 3.48
C LYS A 376 -120.30 -65.20 2.49
N GLU A 377 -120.73 -63.99 2.15
CA GLU A 377 -121.76 -63.75 1.14
C GLU A 377 -121.32 -64.23 -0.26
N ARG A 378 -120.05 -64.02 -0.64
CA ARG A 378 -119.47 -64.60 -1.86
C ARG A 378 -119.54 -66.13 -1.84
N ASP A 379 -119.12 -66.77 -0.76
CA ASP A 379 -119.09 -68.24 -0.65
C ASP A 379 -120.49 -68.85 -0.79
N ASP A 380 -121.51 -68.23 -0.18
CA ASP A 380 -122.90 -68.65 -0.29
C ASP A 380 -123.43 -68.53 -1.74
N LEU A 381 -123.02 -67.48 -2.46
CA LEU A 381 -123.37 -67.27 -3.88
C LEU A 381 -122.64 -68.26 -4.81
N ASP A 382 -121.36 -68.55 -4.55
CA ASP A 382 -120.59 -69.51 -5.32
C ASP A 382 -121.14 -70.94 -5.14
N GLN A 383 -121.54 -71.29 -3.91
CA GLN A 383 -122.15 -72.59 -3.63
C GLN A 383 -123.49 -72.76 -4.37
N LYS A 384 -124.32 -71.71 -4.41
CA LYS A 384 -125.55 -71.71 -5.25
C LYS A 384 -125.22 -71.85 -6.73
N ARG A 385 -124.21 -71.12 -7.23
CA ARG A 385 -123.77 -71.23 -8.64
C ARG A 385 -123.35 -72.66 -8.98
N GLN A 386 -122.60 -73.33 -8.10
CA GLN A 386 -122.16 -74.71 -8.33
C GLN A 386 -123.32 -75.71 -8.35
N GLN A 387 -124.33 -75.55 -7.48
CA GLN A 387 -125.53 -76.39 -7.49
C GLN A 387 -126.29 -76.26 -8.81
N VAL A 388 -126.52 -75.02 -9.24
CA VAL A 388 -127.23 -74.70 -10.48
C VAL A 388 -126.46 -75.21 -11.72
N LEU A 389 -125.13 -75.07 -11.74
CA LEU A 389 -124.27 -75.67 -12.78
C LEU A 389 -124.36 -77.20 -12.81
N GLN A 390 -124.49 -77.85 -11.65
CA GLN A 390 -124.61 -79.31 -11.57
C GLN A 390 -125.95 -79.80 -12.13
N GLU A 391 -127.03 -79.07 -11.86
CA GLU A 391 -128.35 -79.33 -12.46
C GLU A 391 -128.32 -79.12 -13.98
N GLN A 392 -127.68 -78.04 -14.45
CA GLN A 392 -127.45 -77.78 -15.87
C GLN A 392 -126.69 -78.93 -16.53
N ALA A 393 -125.60 -79.39 -15.91
CA ALA A 393 -124.78 -80.46 -16.45
C ALA A 393 -125.54 -81.79 -16.54
N LYS A 394 -126.35 -82.13 -15.52
CA LYS A 394 -127.21 -83.33 -15.54
C LYS A 394 -128.22 -83.28 -16.67
N ALA A 395 -129.00 -82.20 -16.77
CA ALA A 395 -130.01 -82.06 -17.83
C ALA A 395 -129.37 -82.04 -19.24
N LYS A 396 -128.18 -81.44 -19.39
CA LYS A 396 -127.42 -81.39 -20.64
C LYS A 396 -126.87 -82.75 -21.07
N ALA A 397 -126.50 -83.61 -20.12
CA ALA A 397 -126.02 -84.96 -20.37
C ALA A 397 -127.15 -85.96 -20.62
N GLU A 398 -128.30 -85.78 -19.95
CA GLU A 398 -129.45 -86.68 -20.02
C GLU A 398 -130.23 -86.52 -21.33
N ASN A 399 -130.34 -85.30 -21.87
CA ASN A 399 -131.08 -85.04 -23.11
C ASN A 399 -130.55 -85.76 -24.37
N PRO A 400 -129.23 -85.80 -24.64
CA PRO A 400 -128.68 -86.59 -25.74
C PRO A 400 -128.99 -88.10 -25.62
N LEU A 401 -128.92 -88.64 -24.40
CA LEU A 401 -129.27 -90.03 -24.08
C LEU A 401 -130.75 -90.30 -24.31
N LEU A 402 -131.64 -89.48 -23.75
CA LEU A 402 -133.09 -89.57 -23.96
C LEU A 402 -133.46 -89.48 -25.44
N LYS A 403 -132.79 -88.60 -26.20
CA LYS A 403 -133.00 -88.47 -27.65
C LYS A 403 -132.57 -89.72 -28.41
N GLY A 404 -131.42 -90.30 -28.07
CA GLY A 404 -130.96 -91.57 -28.64
C GLY A 404 -131.90 -92.75 -28.33
N GLU A 405 -132.41 -92.82 -27.10
CA GLU A 405 -133.39 -93.83 -26.69
C GLU A 405 -134.75 -93.65 -27.38
N MET A 406 -135.23 -92.41 -27.53
CA MET A 406 -136.45 -92.11 -28.27
C MET A 406 -136.33 -92.48 -29.75
N ASP A 407 -135.19 -92.19 -30.39
CA ASP A 407 -134.94 -92.57 -31.78
C ASP A 407 -134.89 -94.10 -31.96
N ALA A 408 -134.32 -94.82 -30.98
CA ALA A 408 -134.31 -96.28 -30.96
C ALA A 408 -135.72 -96.87 -30.76
N LEU A 409 -136.51 -96.32 -29.83
CA LEU A 409 -137.91 -96.71 -29.62
C LEU A 409 -138.75 -96.46 -30.87
N LYS A 410 -138.56 -95.32 -31.54
CA LYS A 410 -139.24 -94.99 -32.79
C LYS A 410 -138.94 -96.02 -33.89
N LYS A 411 -137.66 -96.39 -34.09
CA LYS A 411 -137.27 -97.45 -35.03
C LYS A 411 -137.90 -98.81 -34.68
N ARG A 412 -138.05 -99.10 -33.39
CA ARG A 412 -138.61 -100.35 -32.89
C ARG A 412 -140.12 -100.44 -33.13
N ILE A 413 -140.83 -99.31 -32.98
CA ILE A 413 -142.24 -99.16 -33.37
C ILE A 413 -142.37 -99.34 -34.88
N GLU A 414 -141.57 -98.64 -35.69
CA GLU A 414 -141.60 -98.74 -37.16
C GLU A 414 -141.37 -100.17 -37.67
N GLN A 415 -140.43 -100.91 -37.06
CA GLN A 415 -140.18 -102.33 -37.39
C GLN A 415 -141.33 -103.26 -36.99
N LEU A 416 -142.00 -102.97 -35.87
CA LEU A 416 -143.19 -103.72 -35.44
C LEU A 416 -144.39 -103.37 -36.30
N GLU A 417 -144.45 -102.20 -36.92
CA GLU A 417 -145.50 -101.77 -37.86
C GLU A 417 -145.33 -102.37 -39.28
N SER A 418 -144.13 -102.79 -39.68
CA SER A 418 -143.84 -103.19 -41.08
C SER A 418 -143.98 -104.69 -41.43
N VAL A 419 -144.50 -105.56 -40.54
CA VAL A 419 -144.55 -107.02 -40.77
C VAL A 419 -145.97 -107.59 -40.65
N ASP A 420 -146.41 -108.34 -41.68
CA ASP A 420 -147.75 -108.97 -41.82
C ASP A 420 -147.68 -110.52 -41.85
N GLY A 421 -146.93 -111.12 -40.92
CA GLY A 421 -146.85 -112.57 -40.78
C GLY A 421 -146.57 -112.96 -39.32
N GLY A 422 -147.22 -114.02 -38.85
CA GLY A 422 -147.43 -114.36 -37.43
C GLY A 422 -146.20 -114.71 -36.57
N LEU A 423 -145.02 -114.14 -36.82
CA LEU A 423 -143.81 -114.24 -36.00
C LEU A 423 -143.26 -112.83 -35.70
N CYS A 424 -142.96 -112.54 -34.43
CA CYS A 424 -142.43 -111.25 -33.98
C CYS A 424 -141.01 -111.00 -34.55
N PRO A 425 -140.74 -109.86 -35.22
CA PRO A 425 -139.44 -109.58 -35.85
C PRO A 425 -138.30 -109.28 -34.88
N LEU A 426 -138.59 -109.05 -33.59
CA LEU A 426 -137.58 -108.75 -32.58
C LEU A 426 -137.15 -109.98 -31.76
N CYS A 427 -138.02 -110.96 -31.59
CA CYS A 427 -137.75 -112.13 -30.74
C CYS A 427 -138.24 -113.48 -31.30
N GLY A 428 -138.93 -113.50 -32.44
CA GLY A 428 -139.31 -114.71 -33.18
C GLY A 428 -140.48 -115.51 -32.61
N GLN A 429 -141.22 -115.01 -31.61
CA GLN A 429 -142.40 -115.70 -31.05
C GLN A 429 -143.69 -115.42 -31.85
N PRO A 430 -144.72 -116.29 -31.78
CA PRO A 430 -145.98 -116.06 -32.50
C PRO A 430 -146.69 -114.81 -31.97
N LEU A 431 -146.93 -113.82 -32.82
CA LEU A 431 -147.49 -112.54 -32.40
C LEU A 431 -148.92 -112.38 -32.93
N THR A 432 -149.87 -112.19 -32.01
CA THR A 432 -151.27 -111.92 -32.38
C THR A 432 -151.48 -110.42 -32.66
N PRO A 433 -152.49 -110.04 -33.47
CA PRO A 433 -152.75 -108.64 -33.79
C PRO A 433 -153.06 -107.76 -32.56
N GLU A 434 -153.75 -108.32 -31.56
CA GLU A 434 -154.08 -107.61 -30.31
C GLU A 434 -152.84 -107.36 -29.44
N ASP A 435 -151.95 -108.35 -29.31
CA ASP A 435 -150.70 -108.20 -28.54
C ASP A 435 -149.73 -107.22 -29.20
N ARG A 436 -149.73 -107.13 -30.54
CA ARG A 436 -148.94 -106.15 -31.31
C ARG A 436 -149.41 -104.71 -31.04
N ALA A 437 -150.72 -104.48 -31.08
CA ALA A 437 -151.29 -103.15 -30.81
C ALA A 437 -150.98 -102.68 -29.39
N ARG A 438 -151.11 -103.57 -28.39
CA ARG A 438 -150.75 -103.26 -26.99
C ARG A 438 -149.27 -102.90 -26.83
N LEU A 439 -148.37 -103.64 -27.49
CA LEU A 439 -146.93 -103.38 -27.40
C LEU A 439 -146.54 -102.04 -28.06
N ILE A 440 -147.18 -101.68 -29.17
CA ILE A 440 -146.97 -100.38 -29.82
C ILE A 440 -147.48 -99.23 -28.93
N ASP A 441 -148.65 -99.38 -28.31
CA ASP A 441 -149.19 -98.39 -27.36
C ASP A 441 -148.28 -98.21 -26.13
N GLU A 442 -147.75 -99.31 -25.56
CA GLU A 442 -146.79 -99.26 -24.46
C GLU A 442 -145.52 -98.49 -24.84
N LEU A 443 -144.96 -98.77 -26.02
CA LEU A 443 -143.77 -98.06 -26.52
C LEU A 443 -144.07 -96.60 -26.85
N HIS A 444 -145.28 -96.26 -27.30
CA HIS A 444 -145.70 -94.87 -27.49
C HIS A 444 -145.83 -94.13 -26.16
N VAL A 445 -146.41 -94.73 -25.12
CA VAL A 445 -146.48 -94.15 -23.78
C VAL A 445 -145.07 -93.90 -23.23
N GLU A 446 -144.16 -94.87 -23.38
CA GLU A 446 -142.77 -94.73 -22.95
C GLU A 446 -142.03 -93.63 -23.73
N GLY A 447 -142.22 -93.58 -25.05
CA GLY A 447 -141.65 -92.53 -25.91
C GLY A 447 -142.18 -91.14 -25.57
N THR A 448 -143.47 -91.01 -25.24
CA THR A 448 -144.10 -89.73 -24.87
C THR A 448 -143.56 -89.24 -23.53
N LYS A 449 -143.43 -90.13 -22.54
CA LYS A 449 -142.84 -89.82 -21.23
C LYS A 449 -141.39 -89.33 -21.35
N LYS A 450 -140.58 -90.00 -22.18
CA LYS A 450 -139.20 -89.57 -22.46
C LYS A 450 -139.17 -88.24 -23.21
N GLY A 451 -140.10 -88.00 -24.13
CA GLY A 451 -140.25 -86.73 -24.85
C GLY A 451 -140.66 -85.56 -23.94
N ASP A 452 -141.53 -85.79 -22.96
CA ASP A 452 -141.89 -84.79 -21.96
C ASP A 452 -140.71 -84.48 -21.04
N GLN A 453 -139.97 -85.50 -20.60
CA GLN A 453 -138.75 -85.30 -19.81
C GLN A 453 -137.68 -84.52 -20.61
N TYR A 454 -137.51 -84.82 -21.90
CA TYR A 454 -136.58 -84.10 -22.77
C TYR A 454 -136.94 -82.60 -22.89
N ARG A 455 -138.24 -82.30 -23.06
CA ARG A 455 -138.74 -80.92 -23.13
C ARG A 455 -138.63 -80.19 -21.80
N ALA A 456 -138.90 -80.87 -20.68
CA ALA A 456 -138.71 -80.32 -19.34
C ALA A 456 -137.23 -79.98 -19.09
N ASN A 457 -136.31 -80.89 -19.45
CA ASN A 457 -134.87 -80.65 -19.37
C ASN A 457 -134.42 -79.51 -20.29
N LEU A 458 -135.02 -79.36 -21.48
CA LEU A 458 -134.69 -78.24 -22.38
C LEU A 458 -135.15 -76.89 -21.82
N ALA A 459 -136.34 -76.84 -21.22
CA ALA A 459 -136.84 -75.64 -20.54
C ALA A 459 -135.99 -75.30 -19.31
N LEU A 460 -135.60 -76.30 -18.52
CA LEU A 460 -134.67 -76.14 -17.40
C LEU A 460 -133.31 -75.61 -17.87
N LEU A 461 -132.74 -76.17 -18.94
CA LEU A 461 -131.45 -75.72 -19.48
C LEU A 461 -131.49 -74.24 -19.89
N ASN A 462 -132.57 -73.77 -20.51
CA ASN A 462 -132.70 -72.37 -20.88
C ASN A 462 -132.81 -71.46 -19.64
N ALA A 463 -133.66 -71.81 -18.67
CA ALA A 463 -133.83 -71.02 -17.44
C ALA A 463 -132.55 -70.97 -16.58
N VAL A 464 -131.87 -72.11 -16.47
CA VAL A 464 -130.67 -72.25 -15.65
C VAL A 464 -129.45 -71.56 -16.28
N THR A 465 -129.38 -71.44 -17.62
CA THR A 465 -128.23 -70.80 -18.28
C THR A 465 -128.13 -69.32 -17.92
N GLU A 466 -129.25 -68.58 -17.92
CA GLU A 466 -129.30 -67.18 -17.50
C GLU A 466 -128.95 -67.02 -16.01
N GLN A 467 -129.47 -67.92 -15.17
CA GLN A 467 -129.20 -67.91 -13.73
C GLN A 467 -127.72 -68.19 -13.40
N VAL A 468 -127.03 -69.04 -14.17
CA VAL A 468 -125.59 -69.28 -14.03
C VAL A 468 -124.80 -68.02 -14.39
N GLU A 469 -125.17 -67.31 -15.47
CA GLU A 469 -124.47 -66.08 -15.87
C GLU A 469 -124.63 -64.96 -14.82
N GLU A 470 -125.84 -64.74 -14.29
CA GLU A 470 -126.08 -63.78 -13.20
C GLU A 470 -125.26 -64.12 -11.94
N LEU A 471 -125.29 -65.38 -11.49
CA LEU A 471 -124.52 -65.81 -10.32
C LEU A 471 -123.00 -65.75 -10.57
N THR A 472 -122.55 -65.94 -11.81
CA THR A 472 -121.13 -65.78 -12.17
C THR A 472 -120.71 -64.31 -12.06
N SER A 473 -121.53 -63.38 -12.55
CA SER A 473 -121.27 -61.94 -12.42
C SER A 473 -121.31 -61.48 -10.96
N ALA A 474 -122.29 -61.94 -10.18
CA ALA A 474 -122.41 -61.60 -8.77
C ALA A 474 -121.20 -62.09 -7.94
N VAL A 475 -120.68 -63.30 -8.21
CA VAL A 475 -119.44 -63.78 -7.55
C VAL A 475 -118.22 -62.97 -7.98
N ALA A 476 -118.17 -62.50 -9.23
CA ALA A 476 -117.05 -61.71 -9.75
C ALA A 476 -116.97 -60.30 -9.13
N GLU A 477 -118.09 -59.70 -8.70
CA GLU A 477 -118.09 -58.41 -7.98
C GLU A 477 -117.32 -58.48 -6.64
N PHE A 478 -117.16 -59.67 -6.06
CA PHE A 478 -116.36 -59.88 -4.85
C PHE A 478 -114.88 -60.21 -5.13
N SER A 479 -114.43 -60.08 -6.38
CA SER A 479 -113.01 -60.25 -6.73
C SER A 479 -112.13 -59.24 -5.99
N GLY A 480 -111.04 -59.73 -5.36
CA GLY A 480 -110.14 -58.92 -4.53
C GLY A 480 -110.52 -58.80 -3.04
N THR A 481 -111.66 -59.36 -2.61
CA THR A 481 -112.06 -59.34 -1.18
C THR A 481 -111.12 -60.20 -0.30
N GLU A 482 -110.54 -61.28 -0.83
CA GLU A 482 -109.53 -62.08 -0.13
C GLU A 482 -108.21 -61.32 0.08
N ASP A 483 -107.78 -60.54 -0.91
CA ASP A 483 -106.57 -59.72 -0.80
C ASP A 483 -106.79 -58.57 0.19
N ARG A 484 -107.96 -57.93 0.15
CA ARG A 484 -108.36 -56.94 1.17
C ARG A 484 -108.36 -57.55 2.58
N LEU A 485 -108.88 -58.77 2.76
CA LEU A 485 -108.87 -59.43 4.07
C LEU A 485 -107.43 -59.71 4.55
N ARG A 486 -106.56 -60.19 3.67
CA ARG A 486 -105.14 -60.43 4.01
C ARG A 486 -104.44 -59.15 4.41
N GLU A 487 -104.69 -58.06 3.69
CA GLU A 487 -104.07 -56.77 3.95
C GLU A 487 -104.57 -56.13 5.25
N THR A 488 -105.89 -56.14 5.52
CA THR A 488 -106.43 -55.64 6.79
C THR A 488 -106.01 -56.50 7.98
N THR A 489 -105.96 -57.83 7.83
CA THR A 489 -105.49 -58.74 8.89
C THR A 489 -104.01 -58.51 9.19
N ARG A 490 -103.15 -58.33 8.17
CA ARG A 490 -101.72 -58.03 8.37
C ARG A 490 -101.53 -56.70 9.10
N MET A 491 -102.28 -55.66 8.72
CA MET A 491 -102.19 -54.36 9.39
C MET A 491 -102.69 -54.43 10.83
N LEU A 492 -103.74 -55.21 11.09
CA LEU A 492 -104.28 -55.42 12.44
C LEU A 492 -103.25 -56.13 13.34
N ASP A 493 -102.65 -57.23 12.88
CA ASP A 493 -101.63 -57.97 13.64
C ASP A 493 -100.38 -57.12 13.92
N GLN A 494 -99.93 -56.33 12.94
CA GLN A 494 -98.78 -55.42 13.13
C GLN A 494 -99.08 -54.31 14.14
N THR A 495 -100.27 -53.72 14.07
CA THR A 495 -100.70 -52.64 14.98
C THR A 495 -100.90 -53.19 16.40
N ALA A 496 -101.46 -54.39 16.54
CA ALA A 496 -101.64 -55.06 17.84
C ALA A 496 -100.31 -55.42 18.52
N ALA A 497 -99.33 -55.92 17.76
CA ALA A 497 -98.00 -56.21 18.29
C ALA A 497 -97.27 -54.95 18.78
N GLN A 498 -97.43 -53.83 18.08
CA GLN A 498 -96.84 -52.54 18.48
C GLN A 498 -97.46 -52.01 19.78
N VAL A 499 -98.79 -52.09 19.92
CA VAL A 499 -99.48 -51.69 21.16
C VAL A 499 -99.05 -52.55 22.36
N GLN A 500 -98.93 -53.87 22.19
CA GLN A 500 -98.47 -54.75 23.26
C GLN A 500 -97.02 -54.48 23.68
N ALA A 501 -96.13 -54.18 22.73
CA ALA A 501 -94.74 -53.85 23.04
C ALA A 501 -94.64 -52.56 23.88
N PHE A 502 -95.38 -51.51 23.52
CA PHE A 502 -95.40 -50.26 24.28
C PHE A 502 -96.01 -50.41 25.67
N GLN A 503 -97.08 -51.22 25.82
CA GLN A 503 -97.68 -51.50 27.13
C GLN A 503 -96.74 -52.29 28.05
N ALA A 504 -95.93 -53.21 27.52
CA ALA A 504 -94.93 -53.95 28.27
C ALA A 504 -93.78 -53.03 28.76
N GLU A 505 -93.33 -52.11 27.91
CA GLU A 505 -92.31 -51.10 28.28
C GLU A 505 -92.84 -50.12 29.34
N GLU A 506 -94.09 -49.68 29.23
CA GLU A 506 -94.72 -48.81 30.23
C GLU A 506 -94.81 -49.50 31.61
N THR A 507 -95.19 -50.78 31.63
CA THR A 507 -95.34 -51.54 32.89
C THR A 507 -93.98 -51.68 33.59
N ARG A 508 -92.93 -52.03 32.83
CA ARG A 508 -91.56 -52.11 33.35
C ARG A 508 -91.06 -50.77 33.88
N TRP A 509 -91.35 -49.67 33.18
CA TRP A 509 -90.99 -48.33 33.62
C TRP A 509 -91.64 -47.96 34.97
N LEU A 510 -92.93 -48.27 35.15
CA LEU A 510 -93.66 -47.96 36.38
C LEU A 510 -93.19 -48.79 37.58
N GLU A 511 -92.79 -50.05 37.38
CA GLU A 511 -92.43 -50.98 38.45
C GLU A 511 -90.95 -50.90 38.86
N GLU A 512 -90.04 -50.72 37.90
CA GLU A 512 -88.59 -50.84 38.16
C GLU A 512 -87.85 -49.50 38.11
N ASP A 513 -88.12 -48.66 37.11
CA ASP A 513 -87.24 -47.53 36.78
C ASP A 513 -87.74 -46.19 37.34
N ARG A 514 -89.06 -46.00 37.46
CA ARG A 514 -89.66 -44.83 38.12
C ARG A 514 -89.32 -44.72 39.62
N PRO A 515 -89.34 -45.80 40.43
CA PRO A 515 -88.91 -45.73 41.82
C PRO A 515 -87.42 -45.39 41.97
N LYS A 516 -86.56 -45.96 41.11
CA LYS A 516 -85.12 -45.66 41.09
C LYS A 516 -84.84 -44.21 40.74
N LEU A 517 -85.59 -43.62 39.80
CA LEU A 517 -85.46 -42.20 39.45
C LEU A 517 -85.74 -41.29 40.65
N GLU A 518 -86.78 -41.58 41.44
CA GLU A 518 -87.11 -40.79 42.64
C GLU A 518 -86.11 -40.99 43.78
N GLU A 519 -85.55 -42.21 43.93
CA GLU A 519 -84.46 -42.49 44.88
C GLU A 519 -83.18 -41.71 44.54
N ILE A 520 -82.77 -41.69 43.27
CA ILE A 520 -81.58 -40.96 42.81
C ILE A 520 -81.78 -39.44 42.96
N LYS A 521 -82.98 -38.91 42.66
CA LYS A 521 -83.30 -37.49 42.90
C LYS A 521 -83.18 -37.12 44.37
N LEU A 522 -83.64 -37.99 45.27
CA LEU A 522 -83.54 -37.77 46.71
C LEU A 522 -82.08 -37.76 47.18
N LEU A 523 -81.29 -38.75 46.76
CA LEU A 523 -79.86 -38.86 47.09
C LEU A 523 -79.06 -37.62 46.66
N ILE A 524 -79.31 -37.11 45.44
CA ILE A 524 -78.66 -35.89 44.94
C ILE A 524 -79.13 -34.66 45.73
N SER A 525 -80.43 -34.48 45.94
CA SER A 525 -80.97 -33.28 46.59
C SER A 525 -80.60 -33.15 48.08
N GLN A 526 -80.39 -34.27 48.76
CA GLN A 526 -80.01 -34.31 50.17
C GLN A 526 -78.50 -34.47 50.38
N ASP A 527 -77.71 -34.44 49.30
CA ASP A 527 -76.25 -34.62 49.35
C ASP A 527 -75.81 -35.94 50.01
N GLN A 528 -76.67 -36.97 49.98
CA GLN A 528 -76.48 -38.26 50.66
C GLN A 528 -75.70 -39.26 49.80
N TYR A 529 -74.58 -38.83 49.22
CA TYR A 529 -73.69 -39.66 48.42
C TYR A 529 -72.23 -39.33 48.75
N ALA A 530 -71.34 -40.33 48.56
CA ALA A 530 -69.91 -40.21 48.88
C ALA A 530 -69.64 -39.72 50.32
N ALA A 531 -70.32 -40.32 51.31
CA ALA A 531 -70.28 -39.91 52.72
C ALA A 531 -68.85 -39.88 53.32
N ASP A 532 -68.02 -40.88 53.00
CA ASP A 532 -66.64 -40.96 53.49
C ASP A 532 -65.74 -39.85 52.91
N ALA A 533 -65.93 -39.53 51.62
CA ALA A 533 -65.22 -38.43 50.97
C ALA A 533 -65.66 -37.06 51.51
N ARG A 534 -66.96 -36.87 51.80
CA ARG A 534 -67.49 -35.64 52.43
C ARG A 534 -67.00 -35.45 53.85
N LYS A 535 -66.86 -36.54 54.63
CA LYS A 535 -66.28 -36.49 55.97
C LYS A 535 -64.79 -36.11 55.93
N THR A 536 -64.03 -36.74 55.03
CA THR A 536 -62.61 -36.44 54.81
C THR A 536 -62.40 -34.99 54.35
N LEU A 537 -63.30 -34.48 53.49
CA LEU A 537 -63.30 -33.09 53.06
C LEU A 537 -63.56 -32.12 54.23
N ALA A 538 -64.49 -32.45 55.14
CA ALA A 538 -64.80 -31.62 56.30
C ALA A 538 -63.64 -31.56 57.31
N GLU A 539 -62.91 -32.66 57.51
CA GLU A 539 -61.70 -32.70 58.35
C GLU A 539 -60.58 -31.83 57.75
N ILE A 540 -60.35 -31.91 56.43
CA ILE A 540 -59.37 -31.08 55.72
C ILE A 540 -59.78 -29.59 55.71
N ASP A 541 -61.08 -29.28 55.57
CA ASP A 541 -61.60 -27.90 55.63
C ASP A 541 -61.47 -27.28 57.03
N GLN A 542 -61.46 -28.10 58.09
CA GLN A 542 -61.17 -27.63 59.45
C GLN A 542 -59.67 -27.37 59.66
N GLU A 543 -58.79 -28.24 59.16
CA GLU A 543 -57.34 -28.01 59.14
C GLU A 543 -56.97 -26.74 58.35
N LEU A 544 -57.62 -26.48 57.21
CA LEU A 544 -57.38 -25.29 56.38
C LEU A 544 -57.77 -23.96 57.07
N LYS A 545 -58.80 -23.98 57.94
CA LYS A 545 -59.19 -22.80 58.72
C LYS A 545 -58.16 -22.43 59.79
N GLU A 546 -57.42 -23.41 60.31
CA GLU A 546 -56.38 -23.18 61.32
C GLU A 546 -55.07 -22.64 60.72
N ILE A 547 -54.83 -22.88 59.42
CA ILE A 547 -53.61 -22.41 58.71
C ILE A 547 -53.63 -20.90 58.46
N GLY A 548 -54.80 -20.25 58.40
CA GLY A 548 -54.92 -18.78 58.37
C GLY A 548 -54.26 -18.10 57.17
N TYR A 549 -54.21 -18.77 56.01
CA TYR A 549 -53.60 -18.23 54.79
C TYR A 549 -54.44 -17.08 54.18
N ASP A 550 -53.82 -15.92 53.98
CA ASP A 550 -54.42 -14.76 53.31
C ASP A 550 -53.65 -14.43 52.02
N ALA A 551 -54.28 -14.72 50.88
CA ALA A 551 -53.69 -14.52 49.56
C ALA A 551 -53.41 -13.03 49.26
N ALA A 552 -54.20 -12.09 49.79
CA ALA A 552 -54.00 -10.67 49.54
C ALA A 552 -52.78 -10.13 50.29
N SER A 553 -52.55 -10.59 51.52
CA SER A 553 -51.36 -10.25 52.30
C SER A 553 -50.10 -10.92 51.77
N HIS A 554 -50.21 -12.14 51.20
CA HIS A 554 -49.09 -12.81 50.52
C HIS A 554 -48.68 -12.10 49.23
N ASP A 555 -49.64 -11.72 48.37
CA ASP A 555 -49.35 -10.96 47.15
C ASP A 555 -48.82 -9.55 47.44
N ALA A 556 -49.20 -8.93 48.56
CA ALA A 556 -48.65 -7.64 48.98
C ALA A 556 -47.20 -7.72 49.50
N ALA A 557 -46.75 -8.89 49.95
CA ALA A 557 -45.38 -9.14 50.40
C ALA A 557 -44.42 -9.52 49.25
N ARG A 558 -44.96 -9.90 48.08
CA ARG A 558 -44.23 -10.26 46.86
C ARG A 558 -44.01 -9.03 45.99
#